data_AF-A0A534IXV4-F1
#
_entry.id   AF-A0A534IXV4-F1
#
_cell.length_a   1.000
_cell.length_b   1.000
_cell.length_c   1.000
_cell.angle_alpha   90.00
_cell.angle_beta   90.00
_cell.angle_gamma   90.00
#
_symmetry.space_group_name_H-M   'P 1'
#
loop_
_entity.id
_entity.type
_entity.pdbx_description
1 polymer ?
#
loop_
_entity_poly.entity_id
_entity_poly.type
_entity_poly.pdbx_seq_one_letter_code
_entity_poly.pdbx_strand_id
1 'polypeptide(L)'
;MGAPPGATLEAARALESEIEFLEGEAMESNPELSAAVRAIVPPGAVPSPEIQAAIQAVVDRELKGWSAGRRRRKIERGIERQINTIRWSQISMIFQSAMNAFNPVYRVGDQIAEALLTHFPGMTKDQARERVLQLFDLVGIDRSRADGYPHEFSGGMRQRSMIAMALACNPQLLIADEPTTALDVIMQDRILAEIRDLQRELNVAMIIITHDISVVAEVAEKIGIMYGGKLFEYGNIREVFDRPGNPYTIGLMSAFPSIKGDRKRLRAIPGSPPDLANPPPGCRFHPRCRFAQEICRAQDPPMMEVAPGHWSLCHFAKEVYEGTMRES
;
A
#
# COMPACT_ATOMS: atom_id res chain seq x y z
N MET A 1 -16.00 -34.22 18.89
CA MET A 1 -16.65 -32.96 19.30
C MET A 1 -16.14 -31.88 18.35
N GLY A 2 -16.91 -31.62 17.29
CA GLY A 2 -16.53 -30.69 16.24
C GLY A 2 -16.90 -29.26 16.61
N ALA A 3 -16.00 -28.32 16.32
CA ALA A 3 -16.28 -26.90 16.33
C ALA A 3 -17.24 -26.54 15.18
N PRO A 4 -18.12 -25.54 15.33
CA PRO A 4 -19.16 -25.25 14.35
C PRO A 4 -18.59 -24.64 13.07
N PRO A 5 -19.18 -24.93 11.90
CA PRO A 5 -18.82 -24.30 10.63
C PRO A 5 -19.42 -22.90 10.57
N GLY A 6 -18.63 -21.88 10.88
CA GLY A 6 -19.07 -20.48 10.84
C GLY A 6 -17.98 -19.45 11.16
N ALA A 7 -16.98 -19.81 11.97
CA ALA A 7 -15.93 -18.90 12.41
C ALA A 7 -14.94 -18.46 11.31
N THR A 8 -14.84 -19.24 10.22
CA THR A 8 -13.97 -18.92 9.08
C THR A 8 -14.66 -18.00 8.05
N LEU A 9 -15.99 -17.94 8.04
CA LEU A 9 -16.76 -17.11 7.11
C LEU A 9 -17.02 -15.70 7.69
N GLU A 10 -17.09 -15.56 9.02
CA GLU A 10 -17.20 -14.24 9.69
C GLU A 10 -15.86 -13.49 9.73
N ALA A 11 -14.73 -14.20 9.84
CA ALA A 11 -13.40 -13.59 9.71
C ALA A 11 -13.09 -13.14 8.27
N ALA A 12 -13.55 -13.91 7.27
CA ALA A 12 -13.45 -13.53 5.86
C ALA A 12 -14.37 -12.35 5.50
N ARG A 13 -15.58 -12.28 6.09
CA ARG A 13 -16.50 -11.13 5.91
C ARG A 13 -16.04 -9.85 6.60
N ALA A 14 -15.33 -9.94 7.72
CA ALA A 14 -14.72 -8.79 8.38
C ALA A 14 -13.58 -8.19 7.52
N LEU A 15 -12.79 -9.03 6.86
CA LEU A 15 -11.76 -8.63 5.90
C LEU A 15 -12.34 -8.16 4.54
N GLU A 16 -13.43 -8.77 4.05
CA GLU A 16 -14.16 -8.28 2.88
C GLU A 16 -14.72 -6.86 3.14
N SER A 17 -15.23 -6.57 4.35
CA SER A 17 -15.74 -5.24 4.68
C SER A 17 -14.66 -4.15 4.83
N GLU A 18 -13.41 -4.51 5.11
CA GLU A 18 -12.27 -3.57 5.11
C GLU A 18 -11.78 -3.25 3.68
N ILE A 19 -12.01 -4.15 2.72
CA ILE A 19 -11.60 -3.99 1.31
C ILE A 19 -12.74 -3.37 0.48
N GLU A 20 -14.00 -3.70 0.75
CA GLU A 20 -15.16 -3.14 0.04
C GLU A 20 -15.31 -1.62 0.27
N PHE A 21 -14.79 -1.10 1.39
CA PHE A 21 -14.77 0.34 1.68
C PHE A 21 -13.77 1.12 0.81
N LEU A 22 -12.78 0.45 0.21
CA LEU A 22 -11.81 1.06 -0.71
C LEU A 22 -12.23 0.97 -2.18
N GLU A 23 -13.14 0.05 -2.55
CA GLU A 23 -13.61 -0.11 -3.93
C GLU A 23 -14.99 0.54 -4.20
N GLY A 24 -15.79 0.87 -3.17
CA GLY A 24 -17.19 1.26 -3.33
C GLY A 24 -17.51 2.76 -3.31
N GLU A 25 -17.18 3.50 -2.25
CA GLU A 25 -17.67 4.88 -2.06
C GLU A 25 -16.77 5.74 -1.14
N ALA A 26 -15.43 5.79 -1.31
CA ALA A 26 -14.62 6.76 -0.55
C ALA A 26 -13.20 7.01 -1.11
N MET A 27 -13.06 7.24 -2.41
CA MET A 27 -11.85 7.92 -2.92
C MET A 27 -11.95 9.46 -2.78
N GLU A 28 -13.08 9.96 -2.28
CA GLU A 28 -13.29 11.34 -1.85
C GLU A 28 -13.11 11.40 -0.31
N SER A 29 -12.11 12.16 0.15
CA SER A 29 -11.94 12.65 1.53
C SER A 29 -11.33 11.75 2.63
N ASN A 30 -10.31 10.92 2.34
CA ASN A 30 -9.48 10.37 3.43
C ASN A 30 -8.19 11.19 3.65
N PRO A 31 -8.17 12.19 4.57
CA PRO A 31 -6.95 12.93 4.91
C PRO A 31 -5.85 12.03 5.50
N GLU A 32 -6.19 10.85 6.01
CA GLU A 32 -5.24 9.89 6.59
C GLU A 32 -4.45 9.14 5.49
N LEU A 33 -5.10 8.81 4.36
CA LEU A 33 -4.43 8.23 3.18
C LEU A 33 -3.55 9.28 2.48
N SER A 34 -4.01 10.53 2.39
CA SER A 34 -3.19 11.65 1.89
C SER A 34 -1.97 11.90 2.80
N ALA A 35 -2.13 11.78 4.12
CA ALA A 35 -1.03 11.88 5.08
C ALA A 35 -0.07 10.69 4.98
N ALA A 36 -0.56 9.47 4.79
CA ALA A 36 0.27 8.28 4.59
C ALA A 36 1.09 8.37 3.29
N VAL A 37 0.46 8.77 2.18
CA VAL A 37 1.16 9.01 0.91
C VAL A 37 2.16 10.17 1.03
N ARG A 38 1.82 11.27 1.73
CA ARG A 38 2.75 12.38 2.02
C ARG A 38 3.91 11.97 2.94
N ALA A 39 3.73 11.01 3.84
CA ALA A 39 4.75 10.50 4.74
C ALA A 39 5.73 9.54 4.04
N ILE A 40 5.29 8.88 2.97
CA ILE A 40 6.14 7.95 2.19
C ILE A 40 6.94 8.69 1.10
N VAL A 41 6.51 9.89 0.70
CA VAL A 41 7.34 10.81 -0.10
C VAL A 41 8.42 11.42 0.82
N PRO A 42 9.73 11.21 0.55
CA PRO A 42 10.78 11.74 1.41
C PRO A 42 10.71 13.27 1.49
N PRO A 43 11.01 13.89 2.65
CA PRO A 43 11.09 15.34 2.76
C PRO A 43 12.18 15.85 1.81
N GLY A 44 11.76 16.49 0.71
CA GLY A 44 12.66 17.01 -0.33
C GLY A 44 12.29 16.60 -1.76
N ALA A 45 11.46 15.58 -1.97
CA ALA A 45 10.83 15.35 -3.26
C ALA A 45 9.64 16.33 -3.40
N VAL A 46 9.93 17.52 -3.91
CA VAL A 46 8.92 18.53 -4.21
C VAL A 46 8.17 18.04 -5.46
N PRO A 47 6.88 17.66 -5.36
CA PRO A 47 6.04 17.48 -6.55
C PRO A 47 6.14 18.77 -7.35
N SER A 48 6.21 18.68 -8.68
CA SER A 48 6.44 19.88 -9.49
C SER A 48 5.47 21.00 -9.08
N PRO A 49 5.86 22.29 -9.15
CA PRO A 49 5.00 23.40 -8.76
C PRO A 49 3.61 23.33 -9.41
N GLU A 50 3.50 22.73 -10.60
CA GLU A 50 2.22 22.48 -11.26
C GLU A 50 1.35 21.44 -10.52
N ILE A 51 1.94 20.37 -9.98
CA ILE A 51 1.25 19.30 -9.24
C ILE A 51 0.81 19.80 -7.87
N GLN A 52 1.64 20.57 -7.16
CA GLN A 52 1.25 21.21 -5.90
C GLN A 52 0.10 22.19 -6.11
N ALA A 53 0.16 23.03 -7.15
CA ALA A 53 -0.91 23.96 -7.48
C ALA A 53 -2.21 23.25 -7.90
N ALA A 54 -2.12 22.12 -8.62
CA ALA A 54 -3.28 21.33 -9.00
C ALA A 54 -3.97 20.70 -7.78
N ILE A 55 -3.19 20.07 -6.88
CA ILE A 55 -3.71 19.48 -5.65
C ILE A 55 -4.33 20.55 -4.75
N GLN A 56 -3.66 21.70 -4.57
CA GLN A 56 -4.16 22.78 -3.72
C GLN A 56 -5.41 23.45 -4.31
N ALA A 57 -5.49 23.62 -5.64
CA ALA A 57 -6.65 24.19 -6.32
C ALA A 57 -7.90 23.29 -6.26
N VAL A 58 -7.71 21.98 -6.12
CA VAL A 58 -8.80 21.00 -5.89
C VAL A 58 -9.32 21.16 -4.46
N VAL A 59 -8.40 21.17 -3.48
CA VAL A 59 -8.72 21.29 -2.05
C VAL A 59 -9.39 22.63 -1.71
N ASP A 60 -8.90 23.75 -2.26
CA ASP A 60 -9.43 25.09 -1.94
C ASP A 60 -10.81 25.38 -2.58
N ARG A 61 -11.17 24.67 -3.65
CA ARG A 61 -12.46 24.86 -4.36
C ARG A 61 -13.62 24.11 -3.73
N GLU A 62 -13.37 23.06 -2.96
CA GLU A 62 -14.43 22.31 -2.27
C GLU A 62 -15.03 23.06 -1.07
N LEU A 63 -14.33 24.08 -0.53
CA LEU A 63 -14.78 24.84 0.64
C LEU A 63 -15.78 25.97 0.34
N LYS A 64 -16.12 26.27 -0.93
CA LYS A 64 -17.07 27.35 -1.26
C LYS A 64 -18.13 26.94 -2.28
N GLY A 65 -19.31 26.59 -1.76
CA GLY A 65 -20.60 26.85 -2.43
C GLY A 65 -21.16 25.70 -3.26
N TRP A 66 -21.85 24.78 -2.58
CA TRP A 66 -22.78 23.80 -3.18
C TRP A 66 -23.92 24.51 -3.92
N SER A 67 -23.80 24.64 -5.24
CA SER A 67 -24.94 24.72 -6.18
C SER A 67 -24.49 24.65 -7.65
N ALA A 68 -25.29 23.96 -8.47
CA ALA A 68 -25.23 23.79 -9.93
C ALA A 68 -24.39 22.62 -10.50
N GLY A 69 -25.03 21.45 -10.61
CA GLY A 69 -24.49 20.18 -11.14
C GLY A 69 -24.00 20.16 -12.61
N ARG A 70 -24.05 21.26 -13.36
CA ARG A 70 -23.36 21.39 -14.66
C ARG A 70 -21.93 21.92 -14.55
N ARG A 71 -21.62 22.70 -13.50
CA ARG A 71 -20.24 23.14 -13.19
C ARG A 71 -19.42 21.99 -12.62
N ARG A 72 -20.04 21.15 -11.77
CA ARG A 72 -19.45 19.94 -11.16
C ARG A 72 -18.83 19.01 -12.22
N ARG A 73 -19.58 18.57 -13.24
CA ARG A 73 -19.06 17.68 -14.31
C ARG A 73 -17.91 18.26 -15.15
N LYS A 74 -17.86 19.59 -15.34
CA LYS A 74 -16.77 20.23 -16.11
C LYS A 74 -15.50 20.35 -15.26
N ILE A 75 -15.65 20.57 -13.96
CA ILE A 75 -14.56 20.61 -12.98
C ILE A 75 -14.01 19.20 -12.78
N GLU A 76 -14.87 18.20 -12.56
CA GLU A 76 -14.50 16.78 -12.47
C GLU A 76 -13.71 16.34 -13.71
N ARG A 77 -14.19 16.63 -14.93
CA ARG A 77 -13.45 16.31 -16.18
C ARG A 77 -12.14 17.07 -16.37
N GLY A 78 -11.98 18.22 -15.72
CA GLY A 78 -10.74 19.00 -15.75
C GLY A 78 -9.69 18.41 -14.81
N ILE A 79 -10.12 18.06 -13.59
CA ILE A 79 -9.33 17.37 -12.58
C ILE A 79 -8.92 15.98 -13.10
N GLU A 80 -9.86 15.24 -13.69
CA GLU A 80 -9.60 13.91 -14.24
C GLU A 80 -8.58 13.93 -15.38
N ARG A 81 -8.60 14.96 -16.24
CA ARG A 81 -7.55 15.15 -17.25
C ARG A 81 -6.19 15.42 -16.63
N GLN A 82 -6.12 16.22 -15.58
CA GLN A 82 -4.86 16.48 -14.87
C GLN A 82 -4.36 15.23 -14.15
N ILE A 83 -5.24 14.50 -13.47
CA ILE A 83 -4.90 13.25 -12.81
C ILE A 83 -4.44 12.19 -13.81
N ASN A 84 -5.05 12.10 -14.99
CA ASN A 84 -4.63 11.17 -16.04
C ASN A 84 -3.24 11.48 -16.62
N THR A 85 -2.72 12.70 -16.47
CA THR A 85 -1.31 13.00 -16.81
C THR A 85 -0.30 12.51 -15.78
N ILE A 86 -0.78 12.10 -14.60
CA ILE A 86 0.04 11.60 -13.48
C ILE A 86 -0.12 10.07 -13.36
N ARG A 87 -1.36 9.57 -13.48
CA ARG A 87 -1.66 8.13 -13.47
C ARG A 87 -0.89 7.43 -14.59
N TRP A 88 -0.40 6.23 -14.30
CA TRP A 88 0.40 5.35 -15.16
C TRP A 88 1.79 5.89 -15.53
N SER A 89 1.89 7.13 -15.99
CA SER A 89 3.16 7.73 -16.47
C SER A 89 4.07 8.25 -15.36
N GLN A 90 3.51 8.67 -14.22
CA GLN A 90 4.28 9.11 -13.05
C GLN A 90 4.08 8.18 -11.87
N ILE A 91 2.82 7.80 -11.59
CA ILE A 91 2.45 6.91 -10.50
C ILE A 91 1.61 5.76 -11.03
N SER A 92 2.01 4.54 -10.73
CA SER A 92 1.31 3.33 -11.12
C SER A 92 1.07 2.41 -9.94
N MET A 93 0.07 1.53 -10.06
CA MET A 93 -0.39 0.68 -8.97
C MET A 93 -0.58 -0.77 -9.41
N ILE A 94 -0.18 -1.70 -8.55
CA ILE A 94 -0.44 -3.15 -8.61
C ILE A 94 -1.48 -3.43 -7.53
N PHE A 95 -2.67 -3.88 -7.94
CA PHE A 95 -3.81 -4.12 -7.03
C PHE A 95 -3.79 -5.54 -6.45
N GLN A 96 -4.33 -5.70 -5.24
CA GLN A 96 -4.42 -6.96 -4.49
C GLN A 96 -5.16 -8.08 -5.24
N SER A 97 -6.14 -7.73 -6.08
CA SER A 97 -7.00 -8.65 -6.83
C SER A 97 -6.67 -8.67 -8.33
N ALA A 98 -5.38 -8.69 -8.66
CA ALA A 98 -4.84 -8.77 -10.03
C ALA A 98 -5.53 -9.80 -10.95
N MET A 99 -6.01 -10.91 -10.37
CA MET A 99 -6.72 -11.95 -11.10
C MET A 99 -8.00 -11.47 -11.78
N ASN A 100 -8.60 -10.38 -11.29
CA ASN A 100 -9.81 -9.74 -11.81
C ASN A 100 -9.52 -8.42 -12.56
N ALA A 101 -8.29 -7.93 -12.56
CA ALA A 101 -7.94 -6.65 -13.18
C ALA A 101 -8.07 -6.67 -14.71
N PHE A 102 -7.87 -7.84 -15.34
CA PHE A 102 -8.05 -7.99 -16.77
C PHE A 102 -9.48 -8.36 -17.13
N ASN A 103 -10.04 -7.64 -18.09
CA ASN A 103 -11.31 -7.99 -18.69
C ASN A 103 -11.17 -9.32 -19.48
N PRO A 104 -11.99 -10.35 -19.16
CA PRO A 104 -11.80 -11.71 -19.68
C PRO A 104 -12.10 -11.86 -21.17
N VAL A 105 -12.79 -10.89 -21.79
CA VAL A 105 -13.16 -10.93 -23.22
C VAL A 105 -12.19 -10.16 -24.13
N TYR A 106 -11.17 -9.52 -23.56
CA TYR A 106 -10.10 -8.87 -24.32
C TYR A 106 -8.78 -9.62 -24.13
N ARG A 107 -7.89 -9.51 -25.12
CA ARG A 107 -6.55 -10.09 -25.03
C ARG A 107 -5.74 -9.32 -24.01
N VAL A 108 -4.82 -10.00 -23.33
CA VAL A 108 -3.97 -9.40 -22.30
C VAL A 108 -3.07 -8.33 -22.92
N GLY A 109 -2.44 -8.61 -24.07
CA GLY A 109 -1.58 -7.65 -24.74
C GLY A 109 -2.31 -6.39 -25.21
N ASP A 110 -3.55 -6.53 -25.66
CA ASP A 110 -4.37 -5.38 -26.11
C ASP A 110 -4.71 -4.45 -24.94
N GLN A 111 -5.02 -5.01 -23.77
CA GLN A 111 -5.32 -4.22 -22.57
C GLN A 111 -4.09 -3.43 -22.07
N ILE A 112 -2.89 -4.01 -22.19
CA ILE A 112 -1.65 -3.29 -21.85
C ILE A 112 -1.33 -2.23 -22.91
N ALA A 113 -1.54 -2.54 -24.19
CA ALA A 113 -1.38 -1.58 -25.28
C ALA A 113 -2.34 -0.39 -25.17
N GLU A 114 -3.56 -0.62 -24.66
CA GLU A 114 -4.54 0.45 -24.43
C GLU A 114 -4.02 1.51 -23.43
N ALA A 115 -3.36 1.08 -22.35
CA ALA A 115 -2.73 2.01 -21.41
C ALA A 115 -1.67 2.87 -22.11
N LEU A 116 -0.81 2.26 -22.93
CA LEU A 116 0.21 2.97 -23.71
C LEU A 116 -0.41 3.99 -24.68
N LEU A 117 -1.39 3.57 -25.48
CA LEU A 117 -2.03 4.45 -26.47
C LEU A 117 -2.80 5.60 -25.81
N THR A 118 -3.36 5.36 -24.62
CA THR A 118 -4.09 6.37 -23.85
C THR A 118 -3.16 7.45 -23.30
N HIS A 119 -2.00 7.05 -22.77
CA HIS A 119 -1.06 7.97 -22.13
C HIS A 119 -0.04 8.57 -23.11
N PHE A 120 0.13 8.01 -24.30
CA PHE A 120 1.03 8.51 -25.36
C PHE A 120 0.27 8.70 -26.69
N PRO A 121 -0.43 9.84 -26.89
CA PRO A 121 -1.26 10.08 -28.08
C PRO A 121 -0.52 10.04 -29.43
N GLY A 122 0.81 10.17 -29.44
CA GLY A 122 1.65 10.06 -30.63
C GLY A 122 2.13 8.63 -30.95
N MET A 123 1.83 7.64 -30.09
CA MET A 123 2.27 6.27 -30.25
C MET A 123 1.38 5.52 -31.24
N THR A 124 1.99 4.79 -32.19
CA THR A 124 1.24 3.92 -33.11
C THR A 124 0.90 2.58 -32.46
N LYS A 125 -0.09 1.87 -33.01
CA LYS A 125 -0.45 0.53 -32.53
C LYS A 125 0.73 -0.45 -32.60
N ASP A 126 1.55 -0.37 -33.64
CA ASP A 126 2.72 -1.24 -33.80
C ASP A 126 3.79 -0.94 -32.74
N GLN A 127 4.01 0.34 -32.42
CA GLN A 127 4.91 0.75 -31.34
C GLN A 127 4.40 0.26 -29.98
N ALA A 128 3.10 0.42 -29.70
CA ALA A 128 2.49 -0.07 -28.47
C ALA A 128 2.62 -1.59 -28.35
N ARG A 129 2.36 -2.33 -29.44
CA ARG A 129 2.51 -3.79 -29.47
C ARG A 129 3.95 -4.22 -29.23
N GLU A 130 4.92 -3.60 -29.88
CA GLU A 130 6.34 -3.91 -29.63
C GLU A 130 6.72 -3.64 -28.18
N ARG A 131 6.24 -2.54 -27.59
CA ARG A 131 6.46 -2.25 -26.17
C ARG A 131 5.83 -3.31 -25.26
N VAL A 132 4.62 -3.79 -25.58
CA VAL A 132 4.00 -4.91 -24.85
C VAL A 132 4.87 -6.17 -24.90
N LEU A 133 5.43 -6.51 -26.06
CA LEU A 133 6.31 -7.68 -26.19
C LEU A 133 7.59 -7.53 -25.35
N GLN A 134 8.17 -6.34 -25.32
CA GLN A 134 9.31 -6.03 -24.44
C GLN A 134 8.95 -6.15 -22.95
N LEU A 135 7.76 -5.68 -22.56
CA LEU A 135 7.28 -5.82 -21.19
C LEU A 135 7.05 -7.29 -20.83
N PHE A 136 6.58 -8.11 -21.77
CA PHE A 136 6.41 -9.55 -21.59
C PHE A 136 7.75 -10.25 -21.36
N ASP A 137 8.77 -9.96 -22.17
CA ASP A 137 10.12 -10.46 -21.93
C ASP A 137 10.63 -10.05 -20.54
N LEU A 138 10.41 -8.79 -20.18
CA LEU A 138 10.86 -8.19 -18.92
C LEU A 138 10.26 -8.92 -17.70
N VAL A 139 8.98 -9.31 -17.78
CA VAL A 139 8.33 -10.08 -16.72
C VAL A 139 8.45 -11.60 -16.93
N GLY A 140 9.20 -12.08 -17.93
CA GLY A 140 9.40 -13.51 -18.18
C GLY A 140 8.16 -14.24 -18.70
N ILE A 141 7.31 -13.58 -19.48
CA ILE A 141 6.22 -14.17 -20.26
C ILE A 141 6.65 -14.24 -21.73
N ASP A 142 6.42 -15.39 -22.38
CA ASP A 142 6.72 -15.54 -23.80
C ASP A 142 5.89 -14.57 -24.66
N ARG A 143 6.55 -13.89 -25.62
CA ARG A 143 5.94 -12.92 -26.54
C ARG A 143 4.70 -13.45 -27.26
N SER A 144 4.65 -14.73 -27.60
CA SER A 144 3.49 -15.35 -28.27
C SER A 144 2.22 -15.30 -27.43
N ARG A 145 2.34 -15.13 -26.12
CA ARG A 145 1.21 -15.06 -25.19
C ARG A 145 0.49 -13.72 -25.24
N ALA A 146 1.03 -12.70 -25.91
CA ALA A 146 0.40 -11.37 -25.98
C ALA A 146 -1.02 -11.42 -26.58
N ASP A 147 -1.28 -12.38 -27.48
CA ASP A 147 -2.59 -12.57 -28.10
C ASP A 147 -3.55 -13.45 -27.29
N GLY A 148 -3.11 -13.96 -26.13
CA GLY A 148 -3.93 -14.78 -25.26
C GLY A 148 -4.90 -13.97 -24.40
N TYR A 149 -6.00 -14.60 -24.03
CA TYR A 149 -7.00 -14.08 -23.12
C TYR A 149 -6.66 -14.39 -21.65
N PRO A 150 -7.16 -13.63 -20.67
CA PRO A 150 -6.87 -13.85 -19.25
C PRO A 150 -7.16 -15.28 -18.79
N HIS A 151 -8.23 -15.92 -19.29
CA HIS A 151 -8.60 -17.29 -18.92
C HIS A 151 -7.59 -18.35 -19.40
N GLU A 152 -6.71 -18.02 -20.35
CA GLU A 152 -5.64 -18.89 -20.83
C GLU A 152 -4.34 -18.75 -20.02
N PHE A 153 -4.25 -17.73 -19.15
CA PHE A 153 -3.10 -17.44 -18.31
C PHE A 153 -3.23 -18.12 -16.94
N SER A 154 -2.11 -18.69 -16.45
CA SER A 154 -2.00 -19.12 -15.05
C SER A 154 -2.05 -17.92 -14.10
N GLY A 155 -2.34 -18.13 -12.82
CA GLY A 155 -2.38 -17.04 -11.83
C GLY A 155 -1.09 -16.20 -11.80
N GLY A 156 0.07 -16.85 -11.79
CA GLY A 156 1.37 -16.17 -11.86
C GLY A 156 1.64 -15.46 -13.19
N MET A 157 1.09 -15.94 -14.32
CA MET A 157 1.17 -15.19 -15.58
C MET A 157 0.27 -13.95 -15.55
N ARG A 158 -0.93 -14.03 -14.97
CA ARG A 158 -1.81 -12.85 -14.81
C ARG A 158 -1.16 -11.80 -13.92
N GLN A 159 -0.56 -12.21 -12.80
CA GLN A 159 0.16 -11.31 -11.91
C GLN A 159 1.28 -10.57 -12.65
N ARG A 160 2.11 -11.32 -13.39
CA ARG A 160 3.18 -10.75 -14.20
C ARG A 160 2.69 -9.84 -15.30
N SER A 161 1.60 -10.19 -15.97
CA SER A 161 0.96 -9.29 -16.93
C SER A 161 0.49 -7.99 -16.30
N MET A 162 -0.01 -8.03 -15.06
CA MET A 162 -0.40 -6.81 -14.34
C MET A 162 0.82 -5.97 -13.93
N ILE A 163 1.92 -6.60 -13.50
CA ILE A 163 3.19 -5.90 -13.27
C ILE A 163 3.67 -5.23 -14.57
N ALA A 164 3.64 -5.96 -15.69
CA ALA A 164 3.95 -5.42 -17.01
C ALA A 164 3.05 -4.23 -17.38
N MET A 165 1.75 -4.32 -17.10
CA MET A 165 0.81 -3.22 -17.29
C MET A 165 1.23 -2.02 -16.45
N ALA A 166 1.46 -2.21 -15.15
CA ALA A 166 1.82 -1.15 -14.21
C ALA A 166 3.12 -0.44 -14.63
N LEU A 167 4.07 -1.16 -15.21
CA LEU A 167 5.34 -0.63 -15.71
C LEU A 167 5.26 -0.07 -17.14
N ALA A 168 4.13 -0.25 -17.85
CA ALA A 168 4.06 0.01 -19.28
C ALA A 168 4.45 1.45 -19.64
N CYS A 169 4.01 2.41 -18.83
CA CYS A 169 4.25 3.83 -19.04
C CYS A 169 5.52 4.37 -18.34
N ASN A 170 6.41 3.49 -17.86
CA ASN A 170 7.63 3.85 -17.13
C ASN A 170 7.38 4.83 -15.97
N PRO A 171 6.56 4.43 -14.97
CA PRO A 171 6.27 5.30 -13.83
C PRO A 171 7.54 5.67 -13.06
N GLN A 172 7.47 6.77 -12.30
CA GLN A 172 8.50 7.16 -11.33
C GLN A 172 8.24 6.55 -9.94
N LEU A 173 6.99 6.20 -9.65
CA LEU A 173 6.55 5.56 -8.42
C LEU A 173 5.62 4.38 -8.71
N LEU A 174 5.95 3.21 -8.15
CA LEU A 174 5.12 2.02 -8.16
C LEU A 174 4.57 1.73 -6.77
N ILE A 175 3.25 1.64 -6.64
CA ILE A 175 2.57 1.25 -5.41
C ILE A 175 2.07 -0.18 -5.58
N ALA A 176 2.54 -1.09 -4.76
CA ALA A 176 2.14 -2.48 -4.78
C ALA A 176 1.29 -2.78 -3.55
N ASP A 177 -0.01 -2.93 -3.76
CA ASP A 177 -0.97 -3.23 -2.70
C ASP A 177 -1.21 -4.73 -2.61
N GLU A 178 -0.68 -5.32 -1.56
CA GLU A 178 -0.72 -6.76 -1.31
C GLU A 178 -0.36 -7.61 -2.55
N PRO A 179 0.82 -7.36 -3.17
CA PRO A 179 1.17 -7.91 -4.49
C PRO A 179 1.36 -9.43 -4.52
N THR A 180 1.39 -10.07 -3.35
CA THR A 180 1.62 -11.50 -3.15
C THR A 180 0.40 -12.22 -2.59
N THR A 181 -0.69 -11.51 -2.32
CA THR A 181 -1.91 -12.11 -1.78
C THR A 181 -2.50 -13.12 -2.78
N ALA A 182 -3.05 -14.22 -2.27
CA ALA A 182 -3.58 -15.35 -3.04
C ALA A 182 -2.56 -16.17 -3.89
N LEU A 183 -1.25 -15.97 -3.70
CA LEU A 183 -0.19 -16.81 -4.28
C LEU A 183 0.40 -17.77 -3.23
N ASP A 184 0.91 -18.92 -3.69
CA ASP A 184 1.68 -19.81 -2.83
C ASP A 184 3.04 -19.20 -2.44
N VAL A 185 3.57 -19.59 -1.27
CA VAL A 185 4.80 -19.00 -0.69
C VAL A 185 5.98 -19.00 -1.66
N ILE A 186 6.14 -20.03 -2.48
CA ILE A 186 7.24 -20.12 -3.46
C ILE A 186 7.06 -19.09 -4.58
N MET A 187 5.83 -18.92 -5.07
CA MET A 187 5.50 -17.92 -6.07
C MET A 187 5.57 -16.49 -5.52
N GLN A 188 5.25 -16.27 -4.25
CA GLN A 188 5.39 -14.96 -3.59
C GLN A 188 6.84 -14.47 -3.62
N ASP A 189 7.79 -15.28 -3.14
CA ASP A 189 9.22 -14.96 -3.11
C ASP A 189 9.73 -14.63 -4.52
N ARG A 190 9.32 -15.43 -5.51
CA ARG A 190 9.70 -15.21 -6.90
C ARG A 190 9.18 -13.89 -7.46
N ILE A 191 7.90 -13.57 -7.24
CA ILE A 191 7.29 -12.33 -7.74
C ILE A 191 7.92 -11.11 -7.06
N LEU A 192 8.18 -11.17 -5.75
CA LEU A 192 8.84 -10.09 -5.03
C LEU A 192 10.27 -9.85 -5.50
N ALA A 193 11.03 -10.92 -5.74
CA ALA A 193 12.37 -10.84 -6.30
C ALA A 193 12.34 -10.22 -7.71
N GLU A 194 11.41 -10.67 -8.57
CA GLU A 194 11.20 -10.11 -9.92
C GLU A 194 10.88 -8.61 -9.82
N ILE A 195 9.93 -8.19 -8.98
CA ILE A 195 9.57 -6.77 -8.79
C ILE A 195 10.76 -5.94 -8.29
N ARG A 196 11.58 -6.47 -7.37
CA ARG A 196 12.77 -5.78 -6.84
C ARG A 196 13.84 -5.60 -7.92
N ASP A 197 14.07 -6.61 -8.74
CA ASP A 197 15.07 -6.54 -9.81
C ASP A 197 14.62 -5.53 -10.87
N LEU A 198 13.32 -5.52 -11.21
CA LEU A 198 12.72 -4.49 -12.07
C LEU A 198 12.81 -3.09 -11.47
N GLN A 199 12.60 -2.97 -10.16
CA GLN A 199 12.70 -1.68 -9.46
C GLN A 199 14.11 -1.10 -9.58
N ARG A 200 15.14 -1.94 -9.46
CA ARG A 200 16.55 -1.55 -9.60
C ARG A 200 16.92 -1.23 -11.05
N GLU A 201 16.50 -2.05 -11.99
CA GLU A 201 16.79 -1.87 -13.41
C GLU A 201 16.14 -0.59 -13.96
N LEU A 202 14.90 -0.31 -13.55
CA LEU A 202 14.13 0.85 -14.01
C LEU A 202 14.32 2.11 -13.16
N ASN A 203 15.07 2.03 -12.06
CA ASN A 203 15.28 3.11 -11.10
C ASN A 203 13.96 3.78 -10.66
N VAL A 204 12.96 2.96 -10.32
CA VAL A 204 11.63 3.43 -9.88
C VAL A 204 11.56 3.49 -8.37
N ALA A 205 10.86 4.47 -7.79
CA ALA A 205 10.51 4.42 -6.38
C ALA A 205 9.42 3.36 -6.17
N MET A 206 9.45 2.64 -5.05
CA MET A 206 8.49 1.58 -4.78
C MET A 206 7.94 1.65 -3.35
N ILE A 207 6.63 1.49 -3.23
CA ILE A 207 5.90 1.34 -1.97
C ILE A 207 5.22 -0.03 -2.02
N ILE A 208 5.48 -0.86 -1.00
CA ILE A 208 4.76 -2.12 -0.83
C ILE A 208 3.87 -1.99 0.40
N ILE A 209 2.59 -2.28 0.22
CA ILE A 209 1.59 -2.38 1.28
C ILE A 209 1.35 -3.87 1.49
N THR A 210 1.51 -4.34 2.72
CA THR A 210 1.28 -5.75 3.06
C THR A 210 1.04 -5.88 4.56
N HIS A 211 0.28 -6.91 4.92
CA HIS A 211 0.12 -7.36 6.30
C HIS A 211 1.18 -8.39 6.72
N ASP A 212 1.99 -8.91 5.77
CA ASP A 212 3.06 -9.86 6.07
C ASP A 212 4.40 -9.17 6.28
N ILE A 213 4.83 -9.14 7.54
CA ILE A 213 6.12 -8.58 7.95
C ILE A 213 7.31 -9.32 7.34
N SER A 214 7.17 -10.62 7.08
CA SER A 214 8.23 -11.46 6.50
C SER A 214 8.59 -10.98 5.10
N VAL A 215 7.58 -10.61 4.32
CA VAL A 215 7.74 -10.02 2.98
C VAL A 215 8.47 -8.69 3.07
N VAL A 216 8.06 -7.79 3.97
CA VAL A 216 8.68 -6.47 4.11
C VAL A 216 10.16 -6.58 4.52
N ALA A 217 10.47 -7.53 5.41
CA ALA A 217 11.81 -7.79 5.92
C ALA A 217 12.84 -8.11 4.82
N GLU A 218 12.41 -8.70 3.71
CA GLU A 218 13.31 -9.10 2.62
C GLU A 218 13.57 -7.96 1.63
N VAL A 219 12.58 -7.10 1.38
CA VAL A 219 12.59 -6.21 0.20
C VAL A 219 12.69 -4.73 0.52
N ALA A 220 12.33 -4.30 1.73
CA ALA A 220 12.22 -2.87 2.05
C ALA A 220 13.45 -2.33 2.77
N GLU A 221 13.84 -1.10 2.45
CA GLU A 221 14.89 -0.36 3.19
C GLU A 221 14.32 0.34 4.43
N LYS A 222 13.08 0.82 4.31
CA LYS A 222 12.33 1.51 5.36
C LYS A 222 10.97 0.85 5.54
N ILE A 223 10.44 0.93 6.74
CA ILE A 223 9.11 0.41 7.07
C ILE A 223 8.27 1.51 7.73
N GLY A 224 6.98 1.54 7.39
CA GLY A 224 5.95 2.26 8.10
C GLY A 224 4.96 1.26 8.69
N ILE A 225 4.78 1.27 10.00
CA ILE A 225 3.84 0.41 10.71
C ILE A 225 2.59 1.22 11.02
N MET A 226 1.46 0.77 10.51
CA MET A 226 0.18 1.43 10.72
C MET A 226 -0.69 0.65 11.70
N TYR A 227 -1.48 1.37 12.50
CA TYR A 227 -2.50 0.77 13.35
C TYR A 227 -3.71 1.69 13.44
N GLY A 228 -4.88 1.10 13.20
CA GLY A 228 -6.17 1.77 13.26
C GLY A 228 -6.16 3.10 12.49
N GLY A 229 -5.66 3.13 11.25
CA GLY A 229 -5.63 4.35 10.41
C GLY A 229 -4.52 5.38 10.72
N LYS A 230 -3.64 5.14 11.70
CA LYS A 230 -2.50 6.05 11.97
C LYS A 230 -1.15 5.37 11.72
N LEU A 231 -0.14 6.14 11.32
CA LEU A 231 1.25 5.68 11.24
C LEU A 231 1.85 5.66 12.65
N PHE A 232 2.04 4.46 13.18
CA PHE A 232 2.50 4.23 14.56
C PHE A 232 4.01 4.25 14.71
N GLU A 233 4.73 3.82 13.67
CA GLU A 233 6.19 3.82 13.67
C GLU A 233 6.73 3.88 12.25
N TYR A 234 7.84 4.58 12.04
CA TYR A 234 8.50 4.69 10.75
C TYR A 234 10.01 4.77 10.94
N GLY A 235 10.78 4.06 10.12
CA GLY A 235 12.24 4.14 10.18
C GLY A 235 12.93 3.14 9.26
N ASN A 236 14.26 3.01 9.42
CA ASN A 236 15.00 1.92 8.80
C ASN A 236 14.46 0.59 9.33
N ILE A 237 14.26 -0.37 8.42
CA ILE A 237 13.64 -1.65 8.80
C ILE A 237 14.40 -2.38 9.92
N ARG A 238 15.74 -2.34 9.88
CA ARG A 238 16.58 -3.01 10.87
C ARG A 238 16.43 -2.36 12.24
N GLU A 239 16.44 -1.03 12.28
CA GLU A 239 16.29 -0.28 13.54
C GLU A 239 14.92 -0.48 14.17
N VAL A 240 13.85 -0.44 13.36
CA VAL A 240 12.47 -0.67 13.83
C VAL A 240 12.30 -2.08 14.37
N PHE A 241 12.97 -3.08 13.78
CA PHE A 241 12.83 -4.48 14.20
C PHE A 241 13.70 -4.80 15.42
N ASP A 242 14.94 -4.31 15.45
CA ASP A 242 15.88 -4.56 16.53
C ASP A 242 15.52 -3.76 17.79
N ARG A 243 15.03 -2.53 17.61
CA ARG A 243 14.77 -1.59 18.71
C ARG A 243 13.49 -0.77 18.46
N PRO A 244 12.31 -1.41 18.49
CA PRO A 244 11.04 -0.73 18.28
C PRO A 244 10.76 0.35 19.34
N GLY A 245 10.37 1.53 18.88
CA GLY A 245 10.00 2.68 19.69
C GLY A 245 8.50 2.77 20.00
N ASN A 246 7.67 1.84 19.50
CA ASN A 246 6.24 1.81 19.76
C ASN A 246 5.78 0.51 20.47
N PRO A 247 4.96 0.60 21.53
CA PRO A 247 4.34 -0.56 22.19
C PRO A 247 3.62 -1.52 21.24
N TYR A 248 2.97 -0.99 20.20
CA TYR A 248 2.29 -1.80 19.19
C TYR A 248 3.30 -2.64 18.40
N THR A 249 4.37 -2.02 17.91
CA THR A 249 5.44 -2.70 17.17
C THR A 249 6.13 -3.76 18.02
N ILE A 250 6.39 -3.49 19.31
CA ILE A 250 6.92 -4.51 20.23
C ILE A 250 5.99 -5.72 20.30
N GLY A 251 4.69 -5.47 20.44
CA GLY A 251 3.68 -6.52 20.47
C GLY A 251 3.64 -7.32 19.16
N LEU A 252 3.75 -6.61 18.04
CA LEU A 252 3.78 -7.18 16.70
C LEU A 252 4.99 -8.11 16.55
N MET A 253 6.19 -7.63 16.83
CA MET A 253 7.43 -8.43 16.78
C MET A 253 7.40 -9.64 17.73
N SER A 254 6.68 -9.53 18.86
CA SER A 254 6.53 -10.65 19.82
C SER A 254 5.55 -11.74 19.35
N ALA A 255 4.69 -11.43 18.38
CA ALA A 255 3.71 -12.33 17.82
C ALA A 255 4.24 -13.12 16.61
N PHE A 256 5.30 -12.64 15.96
CA PHE A 256 5.93 -13.32 14.83
C PHE A 256 7.06 -14.28 15.28
N PRO A 257 7.13 -15.49 14.69
CA PRO A 257 8.19 -16.43 14.98
C PRO A 257 9.53 -15.95 14.43
N SER A 258 10.57 -15.99 15.28
CA SER A 258 11.94 -15.82 14.79
C SER A 258 12.33 -17.02 13.95
N ILE A 259 12.72 -16.80 12.69
CA ILE A 259 13.21 -17.85 11.78
C ILE A 259 14.62 -18.33 12.21
N LYS A 260 15.37 -17.48 12.94
CA LYS A 260 16.72 -17.78 13.46
C LYS A 260 16.77 -17.61 14.99
N GLY A 261 17.46 -18.52 15.69
CA GLY A 261 17.66 -18.45 17.14
C GLY A 261 16.64 -19.27 17.95
N ASP A 262 16.66 -19.09 19.27
CA ASP A 262 15.87 -19.90 20.20
C ASP A 262 14.37 -19.71 20.00
N ARG A 263 13.62 -20.82 20.09
CA ARG A 263 12.15 -20.81 20.03
C ARG A 263 11.60 -20.03 21.23
N LYS A 264 11.20 -18.77 21.00
CA LYS A 264 10.50 -17.95 21.98
C LYS A 264 9.00 -18.27 21.97
N ARG A 265 8.36 -18.22 23.13
CA ARG A 265 6.90 -18.35 23.23
C ARG A 265 6.25 -17.11 22.61
N LEU A 266 5.51 -17.31 21.53
CA LEU A 266 4.76 -16.24 20.87
C LEU A 266 3.74 -15.65 21.83
N ARG A 267 3.68 -14.32 21.89
CA ARG A 267 2.67 -13.58 22.65
C ARG A 267 1.84 -12.76 21.69
N ALA A 268 0.58 -13.15 21.52
CA ALA A 268 -0.38 -12.36 20.78
C ALA A 268 -0.70 -11.05 21.50
N ILE A 269 -0.99 -10.01 20.73
CA ILE A 269 -1.51 -8.74 21.25
C ILE A 269 -2.96 -8.98 21.71
N PRO A 270 -3.29 -8.76 23.00
CA PRO A 270 -4.63 -9.03 23.53
C PRO A 270 -5.68 -8.07 22.93
N GLY A 271 -6.95 -8.49 22.97
CA GLY A 271 -8.09 -7.71 22.50
C GLY A 271 -8.24 -7.64 20.97
N SER A 272 -9.26 -6.92 20.52
CA SER A 272 -9.60 -6.73 19.11
C SER A 272 -9.12 -5.37 18.57
N PRO A 273 -8.89 -5.23 17.25
CA PRO A 273 -8.68 -3.92 16.61
C PRO A 273 -9.79 -2.92 16.96
N PRO A 274 -9.51 -1.60 16.90
CA PRO A 274 -10.50 -0.59 17.22
C PRO A 274 -11.51 -0.48 16.08
N ASP A 275 -12.73 -0.10 16.42
CA ASP A 275 -13.70 0.35 15.40
C ASP A 275 -13.20 1.67 14.79
N LEU A 276 -13.05 1.70 13.47
CA LEU A 276 -12.60 2.90 12.74
C LEU A 276 -13.69 3.96 12.61
N ALA A 277 -14.98 3.58 12.70
CA ALA A 277 -16.09 4.52 12.68
C ALA A 277 -16.19 5.30 14.01
N ASN A 278 -15.77 4.67 15.12
CA ASN A 278 -15.75 5.29 16.44
C ASN A 278 -14.45 4.92 17.19
N PRO A 279 -13.31 5.51 16.79
CA PRO A 279 -12.02 5.15 17.37
C PRO A 279 -11.92 5.61 18.82
N PRO A 280 -11.17 4.88 19.68
CA PRO A 280 -10.97 5.29 21.05
C PRO A 280 -10.25 6.66 21.12
N PRO A 281 -10.57 7.50 22.12
CA PRO A 281 -9.96 8.83 22.25
C PRO A 281 -8.47 8.73 22.55
N GLY A 282 -7.73 9.78 22.19
CA GLY A 282 -6.28 9.80 22.33
C GLY A 282 -5.59 8.70 21.51
N CYS A 283 -4.61 8.02 22.10
CA CYS A 283 -3.87 6.96 21.41
C CYS A 283 -4.80 5.82 21.00
N ARG A 284 -4.93 5.54 19.69
CA ARG A 284 -5.80 4.49 19.15
C ARG A 284 -5.47 3.08 19.69
N PHE A 285 -4.24 2.85 20.17
CA PHE A 285 -3.79 1.58 20.73
C PHE A 285 -3.91 1.49 22.26
N HIS A 286 -4.27 2.56 22.97
CA HIS A 286 -4.33 2.55 24.44
C HIS A 286 -5.18 1.41 25.04
N PRO A 287 -6.30 0.94 24.42
CA PRO A 287 -7.10 -0.13 25.01
C PRO A 287 -6.38 -1.48 25.08
N ARG A 288 -5.33 -1.67 24.27
CA ARG A 288 -4.57 -2.92 24.14
C ARG A 288 -3.11 -2.78 24.58
N CYS A 289 -2.69 -1.55 24.88
CA CYS A 289 -1.33 -1.23 25.24
C CYS A 289 -1.09 -1.54 26.73
N ARG A 290 -0.19 -2.48 27.02
CA ARG A 290 0.28 -2.83 28.39
C ARG A 290 1.04 -1.70 29.13
N PHE A 291 1.25 -0.60 28.43
CA PHE A 291 2.02 0.56 28.85
C PHE A 291 1.12 1.81 28.91
N ALA A 292 -0.19 1.65 28.70
CA ALA A 292 -1.13 2.76 28.65
C ALA A 292 -1.21 3.49 29.99
N GLN A 293 -1.09 4.81 29.93
CA GLN A 293 -1.33 5.70 31.06
C GLN A 293 -2.53 6.61 30.76
N GLU A 294 -2.95 7.41 31.74
CA GLU A 294 -4.12 8.27 31.61
C GLU A 294 -3.99 9.28 30.46
N ILE A 295 -2.78 9.81 30.22
CA ILE A 295 -2.50 10.70 29.08
C ILE A 295 -2.79 10.02 27.72
N CYS A 296 -2.59 8.70 27.62
CA CYS A 296 -2.86 7.94 26.40
C CYS A 296 -4.36 7.85 26.08
N ARG A 297 -5.22 7.93 27.10
CA ARG A 297 -6.69 7.92 26.96
C ARG A 297 -7.24 9.30 26.64
N ALA A 298 -6.60 10.33 27.19
CA ALA A 298 -7.07 11.70 27.09
C ALA A 298 -6.58 12.44 25.84
N GLN A 299 -5.37 12.14 25.36
CA GLN A 299 -4.70 12.94 24.32
C GLN A 299 -4.06 12.08 23.24
N ASP A 300 -4.11 12.60 22.02
CA ASP A 300 -3.41 11.99 20.88
C ASP A 300 -1.89 12.11 21.08
N PRO A 301 -1.13 11.02 20.91
CA PRO A 301 0.33 11.07 21.00
C PRO A 301 0.93 11.90 19.86
N PRO A 302 2.00 12.68 20.14
CA PRO A 302 2.78 13.32 19.09
C PRO A 302 3.63 12.29 18.34
N MET A 303 3.98 12.57 17.09
CA MET A 303 5.09 11.87 16.44
C MET A 303 6.41 12.35 17.03
N MET A 304 7.18 11.43 17.59
CA MET A 304 8.48 11.71 18.19
C MET A 304 9.59 10.96 17.45
N GLU A 305 10.66 11.69 17.14
CA GLU A 305 11.91 11.09 16.65
C GLU A 305 12.67 10.48 17.85
N VAL A 306 12.87 9.17 17.81
CA VAL A 306 13.59 8.40 18.84
C VAL A 306 15.06 8.16 18.49
N ALA A 307 15.36 8.16 17.20
CA ALA A 307 16.70 8.14 16.62
C ALA A 307 16.65 8.81 15.22
N PRO A 308 17.77 9.23 14.62
CA PRO A 308 17.76 9.91 13.32
C PRO A 308 16.99 9.14 12.24
N GLY A 309 15.86 9.69 11.78
CA GLY A 309 15.00 9.05 10.78
C GLY A 309 14.08 7.94 11.33
N HIS A 310 14.06 7.70 12.64
CA HIS A 310 13.20 6.73 13.33
C HIS A 310 12.18 7.46 14.20
N TRP A 311 10.91 7.35 13.82
CA TRP A 311 9.79 8.08 14.39
C TRP A 311 8.75 7.12 14.99
N SER A 312 8.16 7.50 16.12
CA SER A 312 7.13 6.73 16.81
C SER A 312 6.01 7.62 17.32
N LEU A 313 4.77 7.18 17.09
CA LEU A 313 3.55 7.84 17.51
C LEU A 313 3.17 7.33 18.92
N CYS A 314 3.88 7.83 19.93
CA CYS A 314 3.69 7.40 21.31
C CYS A 314 4.06 8.54 22.26
N HIS A 315 3.30 8.75 23.35
CA HIS A 315 3.65 9.70 24.41
C HIS A 315 4.96 9.35 25.12
N PHE A 316 5.34 8.07 25.12
CA PHE A 316 6.52 7.52 25.80
C PHE A 316 7.51 6.92 24.80
N ALA A 317 7.59 7.46 23.58
CA ALA A 317 8.37 6.87 22.50
C ALA A 317 9.85 6.66 22.88
N LYS A 318 10.47 7.63 23.58
CA LYS A 318 11.87 7.56 24.00
C LYS A 318 12.08 6.50 25.06
N GLU A 319 11.20 6.42 26.06
CA GLU A 319 11.27 5.44 27.14
C GLU A 319 11.04 4.01 26.63
N VAL A 320 10.14 3.85 25.65
CA VAL A 320 9.92 2.59 24.95
C VAL A 320 11.16 2.20 24.16
N TYR A 321 11.73 3.12 23.39
CA TYR A 321 12.96 2.91 22.62
C TYR A 321 14.16 2.60 23.53
N GLU A 322 14.28 3.26 24.69
CA GLU A 322 15.32 3.02 25.70
C GLU A 322 15.10 1.75 26.52
N GLY A 323 13.93 1.12 26.43
CA GLY A 323 13.58 -0.05 27.23
C GLY A 323 13.41 0.28 28.72
N THR A 324 13.16 1.54 29.06
CA THR A 324 13.00 2.03 30.44
C THR A 324 11.54 2.05 30.88
N MET A 325 10.59 1.88 29.95
CA MET A 325 9.17 1.82 30.27
C MET A 325 8.80 0.54 31.05
N ARG A 326 7.98 0.70 32.10
CA ARG A 326 7.48 -0.41 32.92
C ARG A 326 6.02 -0.70 32.61
N GLU A 327 5.64 -1.97 32.67
CA GLU A 327 4.24 -2.37 32.54
C GLU A 327 3.40 -1.71 33.65
N SER A 328 2.22 -1.22 33.29
CA SER A 328 1.27 -0.58 34.19
C SER A 328 0.48 -1.60 35.00
#